data_AF-A0A7H0Y9E8-F1
#
_entry.id   AF-A0A7H0Y9E8-F1
#
_cell.length_a   1.000
_cell.length_b   1.000
_cell.length_c   1.000
_cell.angle_alpha   90.00
_cell.angle_beta   90.00
_cell.angle_gamma   90.00
#
_symmetry.space_group_name_H-M   'P 1'
#
loop_
_entity.id
_entity.type
_entity.pdbx_description
1 polymer ?
#
loop_
_entity_poly.entity_id
_entity_poly.type
_entity_poly.pdbx_seq_one_letter_code
_entity_poly.pdbx_strand_id
1 'polypeptide(L)'
;MSTPLNLKIDPEKVHETPMVDLAFMVLKAANTPYYYRDLMKEVAKLRGFSDEEINDVIAQLYTEINIDGRFACVGTNLWGLKRWYPVDKSEDALTGAKRPRIINDEDDDDEDDYHEEEETYNSDDDFDADSEDEDGEDELFDGEEDDDSDEDVVIDDEDLSDEEDSEDENDDESTEDDDSLR
;
A
#
# COMPACT_ATOMS: atom_id res chain seq x y z
N MET A 1 8.48 -10.12 14.50
CA MET A 1 9.15 -11.18 13.74
C MET A 1 8.51 -11.24 12.37
N SER A 2 9.12 -10.64 11.34
CA SER A 2 8.66 -10.81 9.95
C SER A 2 8.99 -12.24 9.52
N THR A 3 7.98 -13.02 9.13
CA THR A 3 8.19 -14.31 8.47
C THR A 3 8.75 -14.08 7.07
N PRO A 4 9.90 -14.66 6.69
CA PRO A 4 10.44 -14.52 5.35
C PRO A 4 9.51 -15.21 4.35
N LEU A 5 8.90 -14.42 3.46
CA LEU A 5 8.03 -14.93 2.41
C LEU A 5 8.88 -15.36 1.22
N ASN A 6 8.85 -16.65 0.88
CA ASN A 6 9.56 -17.17 -0.29
C ASN A 6 8.68 -17.00 -1.54
N LEU A 7 8.70 -15.80 -2.13
CA LEU A 7 8.10 -15.53 -3.44
C LEU A 7 9.07 -16.03 -4.52
N LYS A 8 8.62 -17.01 -5.31
CA LYS A 8 9.37 -17.51 -6.48
C LYS A 8 9.17 -16.56 -7.67
N ILE A 9 9.82 -15.40 -7.63
CA ILE A 9 9.81 -14.42 -8.71
C ILE A 9 11.25 -14.08 -9.08
N ASP A 10 11.53 -14.05 -10.38
CA ASP A 10 12.82 -13.65 -10.92
C ASP A 10 13.12 -12.18 -10.58
N PRO A 11 14.37 -11.83 -10.23
CA PRO A 11 14.72 -10.49 -9.76
C PRO A 11 14.36 -9.40 -10.79
N GLU A 12 14.62 -9.63 -12.07
CA GLU A 12 14.27 -8.69 -13.16
C GLU A 12 12.76 -8.41 -13.18
N LYS A 13 11.95 -9.45 -12.99
CA LYS A 13 10.49 -9.33 -12.97
C LYS A 13 9.98 -8.55 -11.75
N VAL A 14 10.70 -8.54 -10.64
CA VAL A 14 10.35 -7.68 -9.49
C VAL A 14 10.46 -6.21 -9.89
N HIS A 15 11.46 -5.85 -10.70
CA HIS A 15 11.68 -4.47 -11.14
C HIS A 15 10.66 -3.99 -12.17
N GLU A 16 10.07 -4.90 -12.94
CA GLU A 16 8.99 -4.60 -13.89
C GLU A 16 7.59 -4.63 -13.25
N THR A 17 7.45 -5.30 -12.11
CA THR A 17 6.16 -5.43 -11.42
C THR A 17 5.87 -4.16 -10.59
N PRO A 18 4.66 -3.59 -10.67
CA PRO A 18 4.30 -2.42 -9.88
C PRO A 18 4.28 -2.74 -8.38
N MET A 19 4.56 -1.75 -7.53
CA MET A 19 4.71 -1.97 -6.08
C MET A 19 3.41 -2.46 -5.43
N VAL A 20 2.26 -1.98 -5.91
CA VAL A 20 0.94 -2.47 -5.48
C VAL A 20 0.73 -3.96 -5.80
N ASP A 21 1.21 -4.45 -6.93
CA ASP A 21 1.14 -5.89 -7.25
C ASP A 21 2.07 -6.72 -6.37
N LEU A 22 3.26 -6.20 -6.07
CA LEU A 22 4.16 -6.83 -5.09
C LEU A 22 3.51 -6.91 -3.71
N ALA A 23 2.85 -5.84 -3.26
CA ALA A 23 2.10 -5.83 -2.01
C ALA A 23 0.97 -6.88 -2.01
N PHE A 24 0.26 -7.02 -3.14
CA PHE A 24 -0.75 -8.07 -3.30
C PHE A 24 -0.15 -9.47 -3.21
N MET A 25 1.02 -9.71 -3.81
CA MET A 25 1.70 -11.00 -3.75
C MET A 25 2.20 -11.33 -2.35
N VAL A 26 2.73 -10.33 -1.62
CA VAL A 26 3.12 -10.44 -0.20
C VAL A 26 1.93 -10.89 0.64
N LEU A 27 0.80 -10.18 0.56
CA LEU A 27 -0.40 -10.54 1.32
C LEU A 27 -0.93 -11.93 0.91
N LYS A 28 -0.90 -12.26 -0.39
CA LYS A 28 -1.31 -13.58 -0.88
C LYS A 28 -0.43 -14.71 -0.35
N ALA A 29 0.88 -14.50 -0.27
CA ALA A 29 1.83 -15.49 0.23
C ALA A 29 1.76 -15.64 1.75
N ALA A 30 1.62 -14.53 2.48
CA ALA A 30 1.52 -14.55 3.93
C ALA A 30 0.16 -15.09 4.42
N ASN A 31 -0.91 -14.86 3.65
CA ASN A 31 -2.28 -15.22 3.99
C ASN A 31 -2.74 -14.67 5.36
N THR A 32 -2.17 -13.54 5.76
CA THR A 32 -2.50 -12.80 6.98
C THR A 32 -2.47 -11.30 6.68
N PRO A 33 -3.27 -10.48 7.39
CA PRO A 33 -3.22 -9.04 7.22
C PRO A 33 -1.93 -8.45 7.82
N TYR A 34 -1.48 -7.32 7.27
CA TYR A 34 -0.26 -6.61 7.67
C TYR A 34 -0.56 -5.16 8.02
N TYR A 35 0.21 -4.60 8.96
CA TYR A 35 0.24 -3.15 9.10
C TYR A 35 0.88 -2.52 7.87
N TYR A 36 0.41 -1.36 7.45
CA TYR A 36 0.91 -0.70 6.24
C TYR A 36 2.45 -0.55 6.22
N ARG A 37 3.03 -0.13 7.34
CA ARG A 37 4.49 0.03 7.51
C ARG A 37 5.23 -1.30 7.33
N ASP A 38 4.67 -2.41 7.80
CA ASP A 38 5.30 -3.72 7.69
C ASP A 38 5.14 -4.28 6.28
N LEU A 39 3.97 -4.07 5.65
CA LEU A 39 3.74 -4.41 4.25
C LEU A 39 4.73 -3.68 3.34
N MET A 40 4.93 -2.38 3.55
CA MET A 40 5.91 -1.57 2.80
C MET A 40 7.33 -2.14 2.95
N LYS A 41 7.72 -2.55 4.16
CA LYS A 41 9.04 -3.17 4.39
C LYS A 41 9.20 -4.49 3.65
N GLU A 42 8.17 -5.33 3.61
CA GLU A 42 8.24 -6.59 2.85
C GLU A 42 8.33 -6.32 1.33
N VAL A 43 7.61 -5.32 0.82
CA VAL A 43 7.72 -4.90 -0.60
C VAL A 43 9.10 -4.33 -0.90
N ALA A 44 9.65 -3.52 -0.01
CA ALA A 44 10.98 -2.93 -0.15
C ALA A 44 12.09 -3.99 -0.17
N LYS A 45 12.00 -5.01 0.68
CA LYS A 45 12.93 -6.15 0.68
C LYS A 45 12.91 -6.90 -0.63
N LEU A 46 11.74 -7.03 -1.28
CA LEU A 46 11.64 -7.65 -2.60
C LEU A 46 12.30 -6.78 -3.67
N ARG A 47 12.11 -5.46 -3.61
CA ARG A 47 12.70 -4.48 -4.53
C ARG A 47 14.18 -4.20 -4.31
N GLY A 48 14.73 -4.55 -3.14
CA GLY A 48 16.10 -4.20 -2.76
C GLY A 48 16.29 -2.73 -2.40
N PHE A 49 15.22 -2.03 -1.99
CA PHE A 49 15.30 -0.60 -1.64
C PHE A 49 15.97 -0.37 -0.30
N SER A 50 16.72 0.74 -0.23
CA SER A 50 17.25 1.33 1.00
C SER A 50 16.14 2.01 1.82
N ASP A 51 16.39 2.28 3.10
CA ASP A 51 15.43 2.99 3.97
C ASP A 51 15.10 4.40 3.48
N GLU A 52 16.02 5.07 2.77
CA GLU A 52 15.80 6.39 2.17
C GLU A 52 14.79 6.30 1.02
N GLU A 53 15.04 5.40 0.06
CA GLU A 53 14.14 5.17 -1.07
C GLU A 53 12.73 4.74 -0.63
N ILE A 54 12.65 3.93 0.44
CA ILE A 54 11.35 3.54 1.04
C ILE A 54 10.54 4.78 1.43
N ASN A 55 11.17 5.80 2.03
CA ASN A 55 10.47 7.01 2.45
C ASN A 55 9.99 7.86 1.28
N ASP A 56 10.68 7.82 0.14
CA ASP A 56 10.25 8.54 -1.06
C ASP A 56 9.02 7.89 -1.71
N VAL A 57 8.95 6.56 -1.70
CA VAL A 57 7.87 5.81 -2.35
C VAL A 57 6.71 5.43 -1.41
N ILE A 58 6.86 5.66 -0.09
CA ILE A 58 5.85 5.27 0.90
C ILE A 58 4.49 5.95 0.68
N ALA A 59 4.47 7.19 0.18
CA ALA A 59 3.22 7.89 -0.09
C ALA A 59 2.56 7.39 -1.38
N GLN A 60 3.37 7.05 -2.37
CA GLN A 60 2.91 6.50 -3.65
C GLN A 60 2.23 5.16 -3.43
N LEU A 61 2.89 4.20 -2.76
CA LEU A 61 2.29 2.89 -2.50
C LEU A 61 1.00 3.01 -1.68
N TYR A 62 0.91 3.95 -0.75
CA TYR A 62 -0.30 4.18 0.03
C TYR A 62 -1.44 4.60 -0.90
N THR A 63 -1.19 5.54 -1.79
CA THR A 63 -2.18 6.01 -2.76
C THR A 63 -2.63 4.88 -3.67
N GLU A 64 -1.69 4.10 -4.21
CA GLU A 64 -1.97 2.94 -5.08
C GLU A 64 -2.81 1.88 -4.36
N ILE A 65 -2.50 1.55 -3.10
CA ILE A 65 -3.26 0.58 -2.31
C ILE A 65 -4.68 1.09 -2.00
N ASN A 66 -4.86 2.39 -1.76
CA ASN A 66 -6.18 2.96 -1.45
C ASN A 66 -7.09 3.01 -2.68
N ILE A 67 -6.55 3.22 -3.88
CA ILE A 67 -7.33 3.19 -5.13
C ILE A 67 -7.55 1.75 -5.64
N ASP A 68 -6.71 0.80 -5.23
CA ASP A 68 -6.79 -0.59 -5.65
C ASP A 68 -7.87 -1.37 -4.86
N GLY A 69 -8.97 -1.69 -5.55
CA GLY A 69 -10.11 -2.39 -4.96
C GLY A 69 -9.86 -3.85 -4.53
N ARG A 70 -8.66 -4.42 -4.75
CA ARG A 70 -8.29 -5.76 -4.28
C ARG A 70 -7.91 -5.76 -2.80
N PHE A 71 -7.54 -4.61 -2.25
CA PHE A 71 -7.17 -4.45 -0.85
C PHE A 71 -8.40 -4.10 0.00
N ALA A 72 -8.34 -4.49 1.27
CA ALA A 72 -9.32 -4.12 2.28
C ALA A 72 -8.60 -3.65 3.53
N CYS A 73 -9.07 -2.54 4.09
CA CYS A 73 -8.64 -2.04 5.39
C CYS A 73 -9.56 -2.66 6.46
N VAL A 74 -9.00 -3.54 7.30
CA VAL A 74 -9.76 -4.44 8.19
C VAL A 74 -9.75 -3.92 9.63
N GLY A 75 -8.91 -2.93 9.91
CA GLY A 75 -8.76 -2.31 11.22
C GLY A 75 -7.93 -1.05 11.13
N THR A 76 -7.43 -0.56 12.27
CA THR A 76 -6.61 0.66 12.31
C THR A 76 -5.26 0.45 11.63
N ASN A 77 -5.17 0.86 10.36
CA ASN A 77 -3.98 0.74 9.52
C ASN A 77 -3.53 -0.70 9.23
N LEU A 78 -4.49 -1.64 9.27
CA LEU A 78 -4.26 -3.05 9.01
C LEU A 78 -4.90 -3.44 7.67
N TRP A 79 -4.06 -3.92 6.75
CA TRP A 79 -4.41 -4.18 5.35
C TRP A 79 -4.42 -5.68 5.06
N GLY A 80 -5.45 -6.13 4.37
CA GLY A 80 -5.59 -7.49 3.85
C GLY A 80 -6.19 -7.51 2.46
N LEU A 81 -6.45 -8.70 1.93
CA LEU A 81 -7.10 -8.83 0.62
C LEU A 81 -8.62 -8.82 0.79
N LYS A 82 -9.32 -8.06 -0.06
CA LYS A 82 -10.79 -7.98 -0.07
C LYS A 82 -11.46 -9.35 -0.17
N ARG A 83 -10.88 -10.28 -0.95
CA ARG A 83 -11.39 -11.66 -1.08
C ARG A 83 -11.38 -12.48 0.21
N TRP A 84 -10.63 -12.08 1.24
CA TRP A 84 -10.63 -12.77 2.53
C TRP A 84 -11.87 -12.44 3.36
N TYR A 85 -12.52 -11.32 3.05
CA TYR A 85 -13.68 -10.83 3.76
C TYR A 85 -14.92 -11.03 2.87
N PRO A 86 -15.93 -11.77 3.35
CA PRO A 86 -17.18 -11.88 2.61
C PRO A 86 -17.75 -10.47 2.40
N VAL A 87 -18.33 -10.25 1.22
CA VAL A 87 -18.95 -8.98 0.85
C VAL A 87 -20.26 -8.85 1.63
N ASP A 88 -20.16 -8.53 2.92
CA ASP A 88 -21.34 -8.20 3.70
C ASP A 88 -21.87 -6.88 3.16
N LYS A 89 -23.19 -6.81 2.92
CA LYS A 89 -23.86 -5.70 2.21
C LYS A 89 -23.88 -4.39 3.01
N SER A 90 -23.05 -4.26 4.03
CA SER A 90 -23.12 -3.26 5.09
C SER A 90 -21.93 -2.27 5.11
N GLU A 91 -20.87 -2.49 4.33
CA GLU A 91 -19.65 -1.65 4.40
C GLU A 91 -19.56 -0.51 3.36
N ASP A 92 -20.68 -0.06 2.78
CA ASP A 92 -20.74 1.24 2.10
C ASP A 92 -20.94 2.38 3.13
N ALA A 93 -20.06 2.43 4.13
CA ALA A 93 -20.16 3.38 5.25
C ALA A 93 -19.02 4.41 5.27
N LEU A 94 -18.32 4.62 4.14
CA LEU A 94 -17.19 5.58 4.07
C LEU A 94 -17.45 6.81 3.19
N THR A 95 -18.66 7.00 2.65
CA THR A 95 -19.09 8.28 2.05
C THR A 95 -20.35 8.79 2.73
N GLY A 96 -20.26 9.10 4.02
CA GLY A 96 -21.40 9.61 4.77
C GLY A 96 -20.98 10.28 6.06
N ALA A 97 -20.52 11.52 5.96
CA ALA A 97 -20.34 12.39 7.11
C ALA A 97 -21.65 12.52 7.91
N LYS A 98 -21.82 11.74 8.97
CA LYS A 98 -22.78 12.02 10.03
C LYS A 98 -22.11 11.79 11.37
N ARG A 99 -21.34 12.81 11.77
CA ARG A 99 -21.09 13.09 13.19
C ARG A 99 -22.45 13.01 13.92
N PRO A 100 -22.66 12.12 14.90
CA PRO A 100 -23.87 12.17 15.70
C PRO A 100 -23.83 13.47 16.49
N ARG A 101 -24.81 14.35 16.25
CA ARG A 101 -25.05 15.49 17.14
C ARG A 101 -25.53 14.87 18.45
N ILE A 102 -24.66 14.84 19.45
CA ILE A 102 -25.04 14.52 20.83
C ILE A 102 -26.01 15.63 21.25
N ILE A 103 -27.31 15.36 21.11
CA ILE A 103 -28.36 16.15 21.74
C ILE A 103 -28.50 15.51 23.12
N ASN A 104 -28.15 16.29 24.14
CA ASN A 104 -28.37 15.93 25.52
C ASN A 104 -29.87 15.67 25.71
N ASP A 105 -30.17 14.44 26.09
CA ASP A 105 -31.47 13.88 26.45
C ASP A 105 -32.03 14.62 27.68
N GLU A 106 -33.20 15.24 27.56
CA GLU A 106 -34.12 15.53 28.66
C GLU A 106 -35.49 15.96 28.06
N ASP A 107 -36.55 15.24 28.45
CA ASP A 107 -37.98 15.39 28.13
C ASP A 107 -38.39 15.03 26.67
N ASP A 108 -39.45 14.28 26.36
CA ASP A 108 -40.65 13.84 27.09
C ASP A 108 -41.34 12.72 26.25
N ASP A 109 -42.22 11.93 26.89
CA ASP A 109 -43.08 10.89 26.30
C ASP A 109 -43.91 11.37 25.09
N ASP A 110 -44.13 10.52 24.08
CA ASP A 110 -45.46 9.95 23.78
C ASP A 110 -45.54 9.25 22.40
N GLU A 111 -46.29 8.16 22.45
CA GLU A 111 -46.84 7.26 21.44
C GLU A 111 -47.49 7.97 20.23
N ASP A 112 -47.14 7.59 18.99
CA ASP A 112 -48.18 7.20 18.01
C ASP A 112 -47.63 6.48 16.76
N ASP A 113 -48.29 5.36 16.47
CA ASP A 113 -48.18 4.54 15.27
C ASP A 113 -49.19 5.08 14.25
N TYR A 114 -48.74 5.84 13.25
CA TYR A 114 -49.53 6.09 12.04
C TYR A 114 -48.73 5.77 10.78
N HIS A 115 -49.14 4.68 10.16
CA HIS A 115 -48.90 4.36 8.78
C HIS A 115 -50.03 4.98 7.94
N GLU A 116 -49.76 6.02 7.14
CA GLU A 116 -50.61 6.34 5.98
C GLU A 116 -49.88 7.26 4.96
N GLU A 117 -49.84 6.76 3.73
CA GLU A 117 -49.84 7.39 2.39
C GLU A 117 -48.92 8.57 1.97
N GLU A 118 -48.06 8.25 0.99
CA GLU A 118 -47.96 8.90 -0.33
C GLU A 118 -48.48 10.35 -0.48
N GLU A 119 -47.56 11.32 -0.58
CA GLU A 119 -47.71 12.42 -1.54
C GLU A 119 -46.38 12.79 -2.21
N THR A 120 -46.44 12.72 -3.54
CA THR A 120 -45.47 13.20 -4.50
C THR A 120 -45.27 14.72 -4.36
N TYR A 121 -44.02 15.18 -4.23
CA TYR A 121 -43.64 16.51 -4.70
C TYR A 121 -42.45 16.42 -5.63
N ASN A 122 -42.77 16.29 -6.91
CA ASN A 122 -41.89 16.59 -8.02
C ASN A 122 -42.11 18.08 -8.34
N SER A 123 -41.12 18.92 -8.02
CA SER A 123 -40.96 20.30 -8.49
C SER A 123 -39.47 20.61 -8.32
N ASP A 124 -38.65 20.37 -9.33
CA ASP A 124 -38.36 21.30 -10.43
C ASP A 124 -37.66 22.58 -9.93
N ASP A 125 -36.34 22.59 -10.07
CA ASP A 125 -35.52 23.81 -10.24
C ASP A 125 -34.39 23.45 -11.21
N ASP A 126 -34.75 23.42 -12.49
CA ASP A 126 -34.06 24.07 -13.60
C ASP A 126 -32.54 24.30 -13.46
N PHE A 127 -31.72 23.30 -13.79
CA PHE A 127 -30.34 23.55 -14.21
C PHE A 127 -30.20 23.30 -15.71
N ASP A 128 -30.60 24.33 -16.46
CA ASP A 128 -30.24 24.56 -17.85
C ASP A 128 -28.72 24.74 -17.95
N ALA A 129 -28.04 23.68 -18.37
CA ALA A 129 -26.64 23.72 -18.77
C ALA A 129 -26.55 23.14 -20.19
N ASP A 130 -26.99 23.96 -21.13
CA ASP A 130 -26.29 24.28 -22.38
C ASP A 130 -25.39 23.16 -22.91
N SER A 131 -25.99 22.39 -23.83
CA SER A 131 -25.30 21.46 -24.71
C SER A 131 -25.00 22.18 -26.02
N GLU A 132 -23.86 22.87 -26.07
CA GLU A 132 -23.13 23.31 -27.27
C GLU A 132 -21.66 22.94 -26.99
N ASP A 133 -20.82 22.35 -27.83
CA ASP A 133 -20.76 22.14 -29.27
C ASP A 133 -19.64 21.09 -29.48
N GLU A 134 -19.73 20.33 -30.57
CA GLU A 134 -18.64 19.48 -31.06
C GLU A 134 -17.45 20.34 -31.55
N ASP A 135 -16.31 19.68 -31.79
CA ASP A 135 -15.19 20.13 -32.63
C ASP A 135 -14.05 20.95 -31.99
N GLY A 136 -12.90 20.29 -31.86
CA GLY A 136 -11.65 20.92 -31.43
C GLY A 136 -10.51 19.92 -31.28
N GLU A 137 -10.16 19.26 -32.37
CA GLU A 137 -8.91 18.54 -32.60
C GLU A 137 -7.65 19.27 -32.07
N ASP A 138 -7.18 18.93 -30.87
CA ASP A 138 -5.85 19.34 -30.38
C ASP A 138 -4.78 18.30 -30.80
N GLU A 139 -4.49 18.25 -32.11
CA GLU A 139 -3.23 17.73 -32.63
C GLU A 139 -2.17 18.84 -32.59
N LEU A 140 -1.44 19.04 -31.48
CA LEU A 140 -0.10 19.65 -31.48
C LEU A 140 0.68 19.29 -30.20
N PHE A 141 1.26 18.09 -30.16
CA PHE A 141 2.44 17.83 -29.32
C PHE A 141 3.67 17.82 -30.23
N ASP A 142 4.11 19.01 -30.61
CA ASP A 142 5.45 19.24 -31.14
C ASP A 142 6.38 19.45 -29.94
N GLY A 143 6.90 18.34 -29.43
CA GLY A 143 7.88 18.27 -28.35
C GLY A 143 9.23 17.83 -28.92
N GLU A 144 9.79 18.67 -29.78
CA GLU A 144 11.21 18.65 -30.12
C GLU A 144 12.04 19.04 -28.88
N GLU A 145 12.51 18.03 -28.13
CA GLU A 145 13.74 18.17 -27.33
C GLU A 145 14.62 16.94 -27.57
N ASP A 146 15.50 17.14 -28.54
CA ASP A 146 16.81 16.54 -28.71
C ASP A 146 17.62 16.67 -27.41
N ASP A 147 17.80 15.56 -26.68
CA ASP A 147 18.97 15.41 -25.79
C ASP A 147 19.65 14.06 -26.06
N ASP A 148 20.58 14.16 -27.00
CA ASP A 148 21.60 13.22 -27.42
C ASP A 148 22.61 13.01 -26.26
N SER A 149 22.19 12.32 -25.19
CA SER A 149 23.12 11.82 -24.16
C SER A 149 23.54 10.38 -24.47
N ASP A 150 24.36 10.26 -25.52
CA ASP A 150 25.30 9.16 -25.72
C ASP A 150 26.37 9.22 -24.60
N GLU A 151 26.08 8.63 -23.44
CA GLU A 151 27.12 8.30 -22.45
C GLU A 151 27.57 6.84 -22.67
N ASP A 152 28.52 6.71 -23.60
CA ASP A 152 29.36 5.53 -23.81
C ASP A 152 30.17 5.27 -22.52
N VAL A 153 29.60 4.50 -21.60
CA VAL A 153 30.33 3.98 -20.44
C VAL A 153 31.24 2.87 -20.94
N VAL A 154 32.45 3.26 -21.31
CA VAL A 154 33.58 2.36 -21.53
C VAL A 154 33.86 1.67 -20.20
N ILE A 155 33.40 0.42 -20.05
CA ILE A 155 33.83 -0.45 -18.97
C ILE A 155 35.28 -0.82 -19.25
N ASP A 156 36.18 -0.11 -18.59
CA ASP A 156 37.59 -0.44 -18.50
C ASP A 156 37.75 -1.74 -17.70
N ASP A 157 38.12 -2.79 -18.42
CA ASP A 157 38.54 -4.09 -17.92
C ASP A 157 39.96 -3.93 -17.34
N GLU A 158 40.09 -3.45 -16.10
CA GLU A 158 41.35 -3.48 -15.36
C GLU A 158 41.12 -3.99 -13.93
N ASP A 159 41.33 -5.30 -13.77
CA ASP A 159 42.11 -5.92 -12.70
C ASP A 159 42.03 -5.29 -11.29
N LEU A 160 41.24 -5.91 -10.41
CA LEU A 160 41.65 -6.06 -9.02
C LEU A 160 41.49 -7.52 -8.59
N SER A 161 42.56 -8.25 -8.89
CA SER A 161 42.98 -9.51 -8.29
C SER A 161 42.86 -9.52 -6.76
N ASP A 162 42.18 -10.57 -6.27
CA ASP A 162 42.52 -11.43 -5.11
C ASP A 162 43.60 -10.93 -4.14
N GLU A 163 43.24 -10.71 -2.87
CA GLU A 163 44.13 -11.02 -1.73
C GLU A 163 43.31 -11.45 -0.51
N GLU A 164 43.53 -12.71 -0.10
CA GLU A 164 43.20 -13.28 1.20
C GLU A 164 43.61 -12.35 2.34
N ASP A 165 42.78 -12.24 3.37
CA ASP A 165 43.34 -12.24 4.73
C ASP A 165 42.43 -12.96 5.71
N SER A 166 43.00 -14.03 6.27
CA SER A 166 42.40 -14.92 7.24
C SER A 166 43.12 -14.67 8.56
N GLU A 167 42.58 -13.80 9.42
CA GLU A 167 43.13 -13.62 10.77
C GLU A 167 42.28 -14.39 11.78
N ASP A 168 42.70 -15.63 12.00
CA ASP A 168 42.49 -16.41 13.22
C ASP A 168 43.53 -15.96 14.25
N GLU A 169 43.14 -15.33 15.36
CA GLU A 169 43.89 -15.41 16.62
C GLU A 169 42.95 -15.44 17.83
N ASN A 170 43.20 -16.46 18.66
CA ASN A 170 42.62 -16.86 19.93
C ASN A 170 42.49 -15.74 20.98
N ASP A 171 41.51 -15.87 21.88
CA ASP A 171 41.80 -15.70 23.32
C ASP A 171 40.91 -16.62 24.18
N ASP A 172 41.59 -17.53 24.87
CA ASP A 172 41.11 -18.45 25.89
C ASP A 172 41.03 -17.68 27.22
N GLU A 173 39.83 -17.44 27.75
CA GLU A 173 39.69 -17.14 29.18
C GLU A 173 38.92 -18.27 29.87
N SER A 174 39.71 -19.21 30.39
CA SER A 174 39.33 -20.10 31.48
C SER A 174 38.84 -19.29 32.70
N THR A 175 37.62 -19.56 33.16
CA THR A 175 37.25 -19.30 34.57
C THR A 175 36.54 -20.49 35.17
N GLU A 176 37.14 -20.96 36.26
CA GLU A 176 36.76 -22.06 37.13
C GLU A 176 35.52 -21.69 37.98
N ASP A 177 34.58 -22.62 38.13
CA ASP A 177 33.66 -22.75 39.29
C ASP A 177 33.14 -24.20 39.28
N ASP A 178 33.69 -25.10 40.11
CA ASP A 178 33.20 -25.41 41.48
C ASP A 178 31.83 -26.13 41.43
N ASP A 179 31.54 -27.25 42.07
CA ASP A 179 32.24 -28.28 42.82
C ASP A 179 31.15 -29.37 43.02
N SER A 180 31.60 -30.60 43.28
CA SER A 180 30.78 -31.68 43.85
C SER A 180 29.71 -32.38 42.98
N LEU A 181 30.20 -33.44 42.34
CA LEU A 181 29.54 -34.76 42.33
C LEU A 181 28.99 -35.15 43.72
N ARG A 182 27.67 -35.34 43.85
CA ARG A 182 27.10 -36.52 44.52
C ARG A 182 25.63 -36.76 44.21
#